data_AF-A0A7C9GFV8-F1
#
_entry.id   AF-A0A7C9GFV8-F1
#
_cell.length_a   1.000
_cell.length_b   1.000
_cell.length_c   1.000
_cell.angle_alpha   90.00
_cell.angle_beta   90.00
_cell.angle_gamma   90.00
#
_symmetry.space_group_name_H-M   'P 1'
#
loop_
_entity.id
_entity.type
_entity.pdbx_description
1 polymer ?
#
loop_
_entity_poly.entity_id
_entity_poly.type
_entity_poly.pdbx_seq_one_letter_code
_entity_poly.pdbx_strand_id
1 'polypeptide(L)'
;MGEGRPARRHRRRARGAVVDPAARDRRGPGRGGAGEAGALRSAKSRGFGSLLRLDPRLRPRPYSLIPSPRRGPGRAACWVRANRGVINMTDSSQARGGEPRLLLPFLQPFYDFVIPLAWPIIRCAVGLTLFVHGWGKIDRVVAFGDSLAKRGYVPGQGLGWAIFATELIGGLCIAAGLFTRFWAAAAAIELGVITFDIYLPNGFAWTKRGYEYTLMWGAVLFAVALRGGGPWSLDRKLGKEL
;
A
#
# COMPACT_ATOMS: atom_id res chain seq x y z
N MET A 1 -66.00 -40.15 7.27
CA MET A 1 -65.97 -41.50 7.88
C MET A 1 -64.92 -42.31 7.16
N GLY A 2 -63.92 -42.82 7.87
CA GLY A 2 -62.78 -43.55 7.31
C GLY A 2 -61.54 -43.46 8.20
N GLU A 3 -61.59 -44.14 9.35
CA GLU A 3 -60.41 -44.62 10.10
C GLU A 3 -59.50 -45.43 9.14
N GLY A 4 -58.19 -45.50 9.20
CA GLY A 4 -57.24 -45.50 10.30
C GLY A 4 -56.16 -46.55 9.98
N ARG A 5 -54.87 -46.24 10.23
CA ARG A 5 -53.77 -47.14 10.68
C ARG A 5 -52.38 -46.60 10.31
N PRO A 6 -51.49 -46.37 11.31
CA PRO A 6 -50.05 -46.20 11.09
C PRO A 6 -49.28 -47.49 11.41
N ALA A 7 -48.26 -47.83 10.61
CA ALA A 7 -47.41 -49.01 10.82
C ALA A 7 -45.95 -48.67 11.19
N ARG A 8 -45.67 -48.88 12.48
CA ARG A 8 -44.48 -49.45 13.14
C ARG A 8 -43.08 -49.39 12.49
N ARG A 9 -42.18 -48.71 13.22
CA ARG A 9 -40.88 -49.15 13.80
C ARG A 9 -39.97 -50.09 12.98
N HIS A 10 -38.71 -49.67 12.82
CA HIS A 10 -37.56 -50.52 13.16
C HIS A 10 -36.39 -49.71 13.77
N ARG A 11 -36.03 -50.09 15.01
CA ARG A 11 -34.77 -49.75 15.68
C ARG A 11 -33.64 -50.59 15.08
N ARG A 12 -32.44 -50.02 14.88
CA ARG A 12 -31.16 -50.71 15.15
C ARG A 12 -30.10 -49.75 15.66
N ARG A 13 -29.54 -50.11 16.82
CA ARG A 13 -28.35 -49.56 17.49
C ARG A 13 -27.12 -50.33 17.02
N ALA A 14 -25.97 -49.65 16.92
CA ALA A 14 -24.61 -50.21 17.07
C ALA A 14 -23.74 -49.06 17.63
N ARG A 15 -23.25 -49.09 18.89
CA ARG A 15 -22.04 -49.76 19.39
C ARG A 15 -20.85 -49.48 18.46
N GLY A 16 -19.81 -48.72 18.79
CA GLY A 16 -19.10 -48.58 20.06
C GLY A 16 -17.73 -49.25 19.90
N ALA A 17 -16.68 -48.48 19.62
CA ALA A 17 -15.29 -48.95 19.63
C ALA A 17 -14.39 -47.82 20.17
N VAL A 18 -14.07 -47.94 21.45
CA VAL A 18 -13.02 -47.22 22.17
C VAL A 18 -11.81 -48.16 22.19
N VAL A 19 -10.64 -47.69 21.78
CA VAL A 19 -9.37 -48.40 21.97
C VAL A 19 -8.39 -47.46 22.66
N ASP A 20 -7.77 -48.02 23.70
CA ASP A 20 -7.07 -47.44 24.85
C ASP A 20 -5.66 -46.88 24.53
N PRO A 21 -5.15 -45.85 25.24
CA PRO A 21 -3.81 -45.29 25.05
C PRO A 21 -2.86 -45.74 26.18
N ALA A 22 -2.18 -46.88 26.04
CA ALA A 22 -1.02 -47.21 26.89
C ALA A 22 -0.28 -48.46 26.40
N ALA A 23 0.80 -48.27 25.63
CA ALA A 23 1.83 -49.28 25.47
C ALA A 23 3.22 -48.61 25.52
N ARG A 24 3.82 -48.71 26.72
CA ARG A 24 5.24 -48.56 27.01
C ARG A 24 6.07 -49.60 26.23
N ASP A 25 7.28 -49.26 25.79
CA ASP A 25 8.54 -49.78 26.36
C ASP A 25 9.77 -49.17 25.66
N ARG A 26 10.58 -48.36 26.36
CA ARG A 26 11.93 -48.69 26.88
C ARG A 26 12.94 -49.25 25.86
N ARG A 27 13.92 -48.41 25.49
CA ARG A 27 15.31 -48.83 25.30
C ARG A 27 16.25 -47.79 25.91
N GLY A 28 17.05 -48.24 26.87
CA GLY A 28 18.19 -47.53 27.46
C GLY A 28 19.51 -47.83 26.70
N PRO A 29 20.67 -47.57 27.32
CA PRO A 29 21.63 -46.57 26.84
C PRO A 29 22.86 -47.16 26.12
N GLY A 30 23.36 -46.45 25.11
CA GLY A 30 24.58 -46.77 24.39
C GLY A 30 25.66 -45.71 24.59
N ARG A 31 26.77 -46.13 25.20
CA ARG A 31 28.03 -45.39 25.40
C ARG A 31 28.72 -45.09 24.07
N GLY A 32 29.41 -43.95 23.99
CA GLY A 32 30.49 -43.75 23.01
C GLY A 32 30.95 -42.29 22.91
N GLY A 33 32.24 -42.06 23.14
CA GLY A 33 32.96 -40.90 22.61
C GLY A 33 33.28 -39.78 23.58
N ALA A 34 34.30 -40.01 24.43
CA ALA A 34 35.16 -38.94 24.88
C ALA A 34 36.03 -38.45 23.70
N GLY A 35 36.16 -37.14 23.54
CA GLY A 35 37.09 -36.54 22.59
C GLY A 35 36.63 -35.16 22.15
N GLU A 36 37.53 -34.18 22.24
CA GLU A 36 37.43 -32.86 21.59
C GLU A 36 36.62 -31.79 22.32
N ALA A 37 36.92 -31.62 23.60
CA ALA A 37 36.96 -30.27 24.19
C ALA A 37 38.21 -29.55 23.67
N GLY A 38 38.06 -28.71 22.65
CA GLY A 38 39.13 -27.83 22.18
C GLY A 38 38.92 -27.31 20.77
N ALA A 39 38.89 -25.99 20.64
CA ALA A 39 39.09 -25.27 19.38
C ALA A 39 37.93 -25.18 18.37
N LEU A 40 36.75 -24.68 18.78
CA LEU A 40 35.88 -23.91 17.87
C LEU A 40 35.25 -22.68 18.57
N ARG A 41 36.08 -21.91 19.27
CA ARG A 41 35.90 -20.45 19.38
C ARG A 41 36.62 -19.83 18.18
N SER A 42 35.95 -19.72 17.03
CA SER A 42 36.19 -18.71 15.98
C SER A 42 35.48 -19.12 14.69
N ALA A 43 34.20 -18.80 14.60
CA ALA A 43 33.52 -18.64 13.32
C ALA A 43 32.47 -17.54 13.50
N LYS A 44 32.95 -16.36 13.92
CA LYS A 44 32.21 -15.11 13.83
C LYS A 44 31.92 -14.91 12.34
N SER A 45 30.65 -15.05 12.02
CA SER A 45 30.06 -14.91 10.70
C SER A 45 30.60 -13.67 9.99
N ARG A 46 31.09 -13.90 8.77
CA ARG A 46 31.56 -12.87 7.86
C ARG A 46 30.38 -11.95 7.52
N GLY A 47 30.53 -10.69 7.93
CA GLY A 47 30.04 -9.49 7.24
C GLY A 47 28.60 -9.47 6.73
N PHE A 48 27.64 -9.19 7.61
CA PHE A 48 26.33 -8.61 7.24
C PHE A 48 26.42 -7.07 7.14
N GLY A 49 27.54 -6.54 6.64
CA GLY A 49 27.84 -5.10 6.59
C GLY A 49 28.31 -4.61 5.22
N SER A 50 28.24 -5.46 4.19
CA SER A 50 28.80 -5.13 2.86
C SER A 50 27.85 -5.40 1.69
N LEU A 51 26.58 -5.74 1.95
CA LEU A 51 25.58 -6.06 0.93
C LEU A 51 24.46 -5.01 0.75
N LEU A 52 24.68 -3.79 1.23
CA LEU A 52 23.82 -2.63 0.95
C LEU A 52 24.65 -1.43 0.43
N ARG A 53 25.64 -1.69 -0.42
CA ARG A 53 26.05 -0.68 -1.41
C ARG A 53 25.03 -0.73 -2.54
N LEU A 54 23.90 -0.05 -2.34
CA LEU A 54 22.99 0.28 -3.43
C LEU A 54 23.82 0.97 -4.54
N ASP A 55 23.77 0.40 -5.74
CA ASP A 55 24.34 1.00 -6.94
C ASP A 55 23.86 2.47 -7.03
N PRO A 56 24.77 3.47 -7.12
CA PRO A 56 24.40 4.87 -7.29
C PRO A 56 23.45 5.14 -8.47
N ARG A 57 23.37 4.21 -9.42
CA ARG A 57 22.47 4.25 -10.59
C ARG A 57 21.00 3.98 -10.26
N LEU A 58 20.70 3.37 -9.13
CA LEU A 58 19.32 3.03 -8.72
C LEU A 58 18.69 4.08 -7.81
N ARG A 59 19.29 5.28 -7.69
CA ARG A 59 18.64 6.39 -7.00
C ARG A 59 17.46 6.89 -7.83
N PRO A 60 16.22 6.89 -7.30
CA PRO A 60 15.11 7.52 -7.99
C PRO A 60 15.43 9.02 -8.15
N ARG A 61 15.49 9.50 -9.39
CA ARG A 61 15.68 10.92 -9.66
C ARG A 61 14.46 11.68 -9.18
N PRO A 62 14.61 12.79 -8.43
CA PRO A 62 13.49 13.66 -8.15
C PRO A 62 12.93 14.14 -9.49
N TYR A 63 11.61 14.03 -9.65
CA TYR A 63 10.90 14.55 -10.83
C TYR A 63 11.31 16.02 -11.00
N SER A 64 12.11 16.31 -12.03
CA SER A 64 12.45 17.68 -12.38
C SER A 64 11.16 18.37 -12.82
N LEU A 65 10.71 19.33 -12.02
CA LEU A 65 9.69 20.30 -12.39
C LEU A 65 10.08 20.88 -13.75
N ILE A 66 9.18 20.77 -14.73
CA ILE A 66 9.28 21.46 -16.01
C ILE A 66 9.48 22.95 -15.69
N PRO A 67 10.60 23.58 -16.06
CA PRO A 67 10.75 25.02 -15.87
C PRO A 67 9.74 25.72 -16.79
N SER A 68 8.88 26.56 -16.20
CA SER A 68 8.00 27.43 -16.99
C SER A 68 8.86 28.42 -17.79
N PRO A 69 8.51 28.75 -19.05
CA PRO A 69 9.20 29.80 -19.77
C PRO A 69 8.88 31.13 -19.09
N ARG A 70 9.79 31.63 -18.25
CA ARG A 70 9.77 33.05 -17.86
C ARG A 70 10.09 33.87 -19.11
N ARG A 71 9.07 34.50 -19.70
CA ARG A 71 9.25 35.67 -20.58
C ARG A 71 9.92 36.77 -19.75
N GLY A 72 11.22 36.97 -19.96
CA GLY A 72 11.90 38.19 -19.52
C GLY A 72 11.76 39.27 -20.58
N PRO A 73 11.55 40.55 -20.22
CA PRO A 73 11.70 41.64 -21.16
C PRO A 73 13.16 42.12 -21.18
N GLY A 74 13.73 42.10 -22.38
CA GLY A 74 14.74 43.06 -22.85
C GLY A 74 16.07 43.13 -22.13
N ARG A 75 17.14 42.70 -22.80
CA ARG A 75 18.33 43.53 -23.06
C ARG A 75 19.22 42.82 -24.09
N ALA A 76 19.60 43.61 -25.09
CA ALA A 76 20.43 43.23 -26.21
C ALA A 76 21.87 42.96 -25.77
N ALA A 77 22.49 41.94 -26.37
CA ALA A 77 23.93 41.86 -26.54
C ALA A 77 24.20 41.12 -27.86
N CYS A 78 24.40 41.92 -28.90
CA CYS A 78 25.17 41.56 -30.09
C CYS A 78 26.55 41.08 -29.64
N TRP A 79 27.11 40.03 -30.24
CA TRP A 79 28.49 40.02 -30.75
C TRP A 79 28.81 38.73 -31.52
N VAL A 80 29.41 38.95 -32.70
CA VAL A 80 30.29 38.09 -33.52
C VAL A 80 29.68 36.91 -34.28
N ARG A 81 29.58 37.16 -35.59
CA ARG A 81 29.51 36.23 -36.72
C ARG A 81 30.87 35.54 -36.93
N ALA A 82 30.89 34.21 -36.95
CA ALA A 82 31.88 33.43 -37.70
C ALA A 82 31.14 32.38 -38.52
N ASN A 83 31.28 32.50 -39.85
CA ASN A 83 30.63 31.68 -40.85
C ASN A 83 31.66 30.70 -41.43
N ARG A 84 31.43 29.38 -41.29
CA ARG A 84 31.95 28.38 -42.23
C ARG A 84 31.03 27.16 -42.19
N GLY A 85 30.41 26.90 -43.34
CA GLY A 85 29.29 26.00 -43.49
C GLY A 85 29.63 24.52 -43.34
N VAL A 86 28.68 23.80 -42.78
CA VAL A 86 28.48 22.36 -42.90
C VAL A 86 26.95 22.16 -42.83
N ILE A 87 26.34 21.92 -43.99
CA ILE A 87 25.05 21.21 -44.25
C ILE A 87 23.88 21.43 -43.28
N ASN A 88 22.80 22.01 -43.80
CA ASN A 88 21.44 21.75 -43.30
C ASN A 88 21.19 20.24 -43.28
N MET A 89 20.84 19.66 -42.14
CA MET A 89 19.68 18.76 -42.04
C MET A 89 19.37 18.51 -40.56
N THR A 90 18.09 18.53 -40.27
CA THR A 90 17.41 17.97 -39.09
C THR A 90 18.20 16.93 -38.28
N ASP A 91 17.95 17.01 -36.97
CA ASP A 91 18.01 15.90 -36.01
C ASP A 91 19.19 15.94 -35.04
N SER A 92 19.13 16.90 -34.10
CA SER A 92 19.74 16.76 -32.78
C SER A 92 18.96 15.72 -31.94
N SER A 93 18.85 14.49 -32.48
CA SER A 93 18.30 13.30 -31.83
C SER A 93 19.30 12.60 -30.91
N GLN A 94 20.27 13.29 -30.30
CA GLN A 94 21.21 12.62 -29.42
C GLN A 94 21.52 13.44 -28.17
N ALA A 95 20.61 13.33 -27.17
CA ALA A 95 20.96 13.35 -25.74
C ALA A 95 19.78 12.98 -24.80
N ARG A 96 19.04 11.88 -25.00
CA ARG A 96 18.23 11.22 -23.94
C ARG A 96 18.17 9.71 -24.16
N GLY A 97 19.22 9.01 -23.71
CA GLY A 97 19.22 7.55 -23.70
C GLY A 97 18.17 6.99 -22.74
N GLY A 98 17.36 6.05 -23.21
CA GLY A 98 16.66 5.06 -22.38
C GLY A 98 15.16 5.23 -22.13
N GLU A 99 14.51 6.32 -22.55
CA GLU A 99 13.06 6.44 -22.38
C GLU A 99 12.32 5.71 -23.51
N PRO A 100 11.38 4.79 -23.21
CA PRO A 100 10.59 4.10 -24.22
C PRO A 100 9.87 5.12 -25.13
N ARG A 101 10.05 4.97 -26.45
CA ARG A 101 9.33 5.81 -27.43
C ARG A 101 7.86 5.37 -27.49
N LEU A 102 6.95 6.33 -27.59
CA LEU A 102 5.55 6.04 -27.84
C LEU A 102 5.39 5.36 -29.20
N LEU A 103 4.60 4.28 -29.24
CA LEU A 103 4.25 3.60 -30.50
C LEU A 103 3.44 4.51 -31.44
N LEU A 104 2.63 5.40 -30.88
CA LEU A 104 1.78 6.35 -31.62
C LEU A 104 2.20 7.78 -31.26
N PRO A 105 3.09 8.43 -32.03
CA PRO A 105 3.67 9.72 -31.66
C PRO A 105 2.66 10.87 -31.61
N PHE A 106 1.52 10.76 -32.29
CA PHE A 106 0.45 11.76 -32.23
C PHE A 106 -0.24 11.84 -30.84
N LEU A 107 -0.07 10.84 -29.97
CA LEU A 107 -0.58 10.86 -28.60
C LEU A 107 0.31 11.65 -27.63
N GLN A 108 1.49 12.09 -28.05
CA GLN A 108 2.41 12.86 -27.19
C GLN A 108 1.74 14.09 -26.55
N PRO A 109 1.00 14.96 -27.28
CA PRO A 109 0.34 16.12 -26.69
C PRO A 109 -0.74 15.76 -25.67
N PHE A 110 -1.41 14.62 -25.86
CA PHE A 110 -2.40 14.10 -24.90
C PHE A 110 -1.71 13.67 -23.60
N TYR A 111 -0.63 12.89 -23.70
CA TYR A 111 0.15 12.45 -22.54
C TYR A 111 0.75 13.61 -21.76
N ASP A 112 1.29 14.62 -22.44
CA ASP A 112 1.83 15.82 -21.80
C ASP A 112 0.78 16.56 -20.96
N PHE A 113 -0.50 16.49 -21.35
CA PHE A 113 -1.61 17.07 -20.60
C PHE A 113 -2.10 16.19 -19.44
N VAL A 114 -2.22 14.87 -19.62
CA VAL A 114 -2.82 13.98 -18.61
C VAL A 114 -1.84 13.49 -17.54
N ILE A 115 -0.55 13.33 -17.86
CA ILE A 115 0.46 12.85 -16.91
C ILE A 115 0.51 13.73 -15.64
N PRO A 116 0.47 15.07 -15.72
CA PRO A 116 0.39 15.93 -14.54
C PRO A 116 -0.87 15.70 -13.68
N LEU A 117 -1.97 15.22 -14.26
CA LEU A 117 -3.25 14.99 -13.59
C LEU A 117 -3.36 13.61 -12.93
N ALA A 118 -2.46 12.68 -13.24
CA ALA A 118 -2.52 11.30 -12.74
C ALA A 118 -2.61 11.22 -11.21
N TRP A 119 -1.73 11.94 -10.50
CA TRP A 119 -1.71 11.94 -9.03
C TRP A 119 -2.92 12.64 -8.40
N PRO A 120 -3.34 13.82 -8.86
CA PRO A 120 -4.60 14.43 -8.42
C PRO A 120 -5.81 13.52 -8.59
N ILE A 121 -5.93 12.82 -9.73
CA ILE A 121 -7.03 11.88 -9.98
C ILE A 121 -7.02 10.74 -8.96
N ILE A 122 -5.88 10.09 -8.74
CA ILE A 122 -5.73 9.03 -7.73
C ILE A 122 -6.11 9.56 -6.35
N ARG A 123 -5.59 10.73 -5.98
CA ARG A 123 -5.83 11.37 -4.68
C ARG A 123 -7.31 11.69 -4.47
N CYS A 124 -7.99 12.24 -5.46
CA CYS A 124 -9.42 12.50 -5.40
C CYS A 124 -10.22 11.20 -5.32
N ALA A 125 -9.88 10.19 -6.12
CA ALA A 125 -10.58 8.91 -6.13
C ALA A 125 -10.50 8.21 -4.76
N VAL A 126 -9.31 8.11 -4.16
CA VAL A 126 -9.15 7.47 -2.85
C VAL A 126 -9.75 8.33 -1.73
N GLY A 127 -9.53 9.64 -1.75
CA GLY A 127 -10.04 10.54 -0.71
C GLY A 127 -11.57 10.62 -0.67
N LEU A 128 -12.22 10.73 -1.83
CA LEU A 128 -13.69 10.78 -1.91
C LEU A 128 -14.33 9.43 -1.56
N THR A 129 -13.70 8.32 -1.94
CA THR A 129 -14.21 7.00 -1.55
C THR A 129 -14.08 6.79 -0.05
N LEU A 130 -12.97 7.24 0.56
CA LEU A 130 -12.80 7.20 2.01
C LEU A 130 -13.86 8.07 2.72
N PHE A 131 -14.15 9.26 2.17
CA PHE A 131 -15.23 10.11 2.65
C PHE A 131 -16.58 9.39 2.66
N VAL A 132 -16.93 8.64 1.60
CA VAL A 132 -18.17 7.85 1.56
C VAL A 132 -18.18 6.76 2.64
N HIS A 133 -17.04 6.15 2.96
CA HIS A 133 -16.93 5.17 4.04
C HIS A 133 -17.13 5.80 5.43
N GLY A 134 -16.61 7.01 5.64
CA GLY A 134 -16.86 7.80 6.85
C GLY A 134 -18.30 8.28 6.93
N TRP A 135 -18.90 8.70 5.81
CA TRP A 135 -20.27 9.20 5.75
C TRP A 135 -21.28 8.17 6.25
N GLY A 136 -21.11 6.90 5.86
CA GLY A 136 -21.94 5.81 6.34
C GLY A 136 -21.87 5.55 7.86
N LYS A 137 -20.89 6.15 8.55
CA LYS A 137 -20.66 5.99 9.99
C LYS A 137 -21.20 7.14 10.85
N ILE A 138 -21.68 8.24 10.27
CA ILE A 138 -22.12 9.45 11.01
C ILE A 138 -23.11 9.10 12.13
N ASP A 139 -24.17 8.36 11.81
CA ASP A 139 -25.23 8.05 12.79
C ASP A 139 -24.91 6.87 13.70
N ARG A 140 -23.79 6.17 13.47
CA ARG A 140 -23.47 4.88 14.11
C ARG A 140 -22.05 4.79 14.66
N VAL A 141 -21.34 5.91 14.77
CA VAL A 141 -19.94 5.94 15.23
C VAL A 141 -19.79 5.36 16.64
N VAL A 142 -20.75 5.60 17.54
CA VAL A 142 -20.77 5.00 18.88
C VAL A 142 -20.89 3.48 18.79
N ALA A 143 -21.84 2.97 18.01
CA ALA A 143 -22.02 1.53 17.81
C ALA A 143 -20.79 0.88 17.13
N PHE A 144 -20.11 1.62 16.24
CA PHE A 144 -18.86 1.18 15.63
C PHE A 144 -17.73 1.08 16.68
N GLY A 145 -17.58 2.08 17.54
CA GLY A 145 -16.64 2.06 18.66
C GLY A 145 -16.87 0.89 19.62
N ASP A 146 -18.13 0.58 19.93
CA ASP A 146 -18.48 -0.61 20.73
C ASP A 146 -18.12 -1.90 20.00
N SER A 147 -18.28 -1.94 18.68
CA SER A 147 -17.88 -3.09 17.86
C SER A 147 -16.37 -3.29 17.84
N LEU A 148 -15.57 -2.23 17.96
CA LEU A 148 -14.12 -2.29 18.08
C LEU A 148 -13.72 -2.82 19.46
N ALA A 149 -14.35 -2.33 20.53
CA ALA A 149 -14.12 -2.83 21.88
C ALA A 149 -14.41 -4.35 21.99
N LYS A 150 -15.51 -4.81 21.39
CA LYS A 150 -15.87 -6.25 21.33
C LYS A 150 -14.84 -7.11 20.57
N ARG A 151 -14.07 -6.52 19.66
CA ARG A 151 -12.98 -7.18 18.92
C ARG A 151 -11.63 -7.13 19.65
N GLY A 152 -11.56 -6.48 20.81
CA GLY A 152 -10.34 -6.37 21.62
C GLY A 152 -9.56 -5.07 21.43
N TYR A 153 -10.06 -4.12 20.63
CA TYR A 153 -9.42 -2.81 20.47
C TYR A 153 -9.81 -1.88 21.63
N VAL A 154 -8.86 -1.53 22.48
CA VAL A 154 -9.07 -0.66 23.65
C VAL A 154 -8.14 0.57 23.56
N PRO A 155 -8.66 1.81 23.64
CA PRO A 155 -10.06 2.18 23.86
C PRO A 155 -10.90 2.14 22.56
N GLY A 156 -11.95 1.31 22.52
CA GLY A 156 -12.76 1.12 21.31
C GLY A 156 -13.51 2.36 20.84
N GLN A 157 -14.10 3.13 21.76
CA GLN A 157 -14.77 4.40 21.44
C GLN A 157 -13.79 5.45 20.89
N GLY A 158 -12.62 5.59 21.54
CA GLY A 158 -11.59 6.53 21.10
C GLY A 158 -11.09 6.20 19.69
N LEU A 159 -10.82 4.92 19.41
CA LEU A 159 -10.42 4.46 18.09
C LEU A 159 -11.55 4.61 17.06
N GLY A 160 -12.80 4.35 17.44
CA GLY A 160 -13.97 4.52 16.56
C GLY A 160 -14.12 5.95 16.07
N TRP A 161 -13.99 6.94 16.97
CA TRP A 161 -14.01 8.36 16.60
C TRP A 161 -12.79 8.79 15.80
N ALA A 162 -11.60 8.27 16.11
CA ALA A 162 -10.38 8.56 15.35
C ALA A 162 -10.47 8.04 13.91
N ILE A 163 -10.93 6.80 13.72
CA ILE A 163 -11.18 6.21 12.40
C ILE A 163 -12.23 7.00 11.65
N PHE A 164 -13.37 7.30 12.29
CA PHE A 164 -14.42 8.10 11.68
C PHE A 164 -13.93 9.47 11.20
N ALA A 165 -13.14 10.17 12.01
CA ALA A 165 -12.55 11.45 11.65
C ALA A 165 -11.55 11.31 10.48
N THR A 166 -10.70 10.28 10.51
CA THR A 166 -9.75 9.98 9.42
C THR A 166 -10.48 9.67 8.12
N GLU A 167 -11.54 8.88 8.16
CA GLU A 167 -12.25 8.50 6.95
C GLU A 167 -13.04 9.68 6.36
N LEU A 168 -13.77 10.40 7.22
CA LEU A 168 -14.64 11.49 6.78
C LEU A 168 -13.85 12.77 6.50
N ILE A 169 -13.21 13.33 7.53
CA ILE A 169 -12.47 14.60 7.40
C ILE A 169 -11.18 14.35 6.65
N GLY A 170 -10.44 13.31 7.01
CA GLY A 170 -9.20 12.95 6.33
C GLY A 170 -9.42 12.58 4.86
N GLY A 171 -10.50 11.87 4.51
CA GLY A 171 -10.86 11.61 3.12
C GLY A 171 -11.06 12.89 2.30
N LEU A 172 -11.79 13.86 2.83
CA LEU A 172 -11.99 15.16 2.18
C LEU A 172 -10.70 15.97 2.10
N CYS A 173 -9.90 15.98 3.17
CA CYS A 173 -8.60 16.62 3.20
C CYS A 173 -7.63 16.00 2.18
N ILE A 174 -7.58 14.67 2.07
CA ILE A 174 -6.81 13.98 1.03
C ILE A 174 -7.32 14.40 -0.34
N ALA A 175 -8.63 14.39 -0.61
CA ALA A 175 -9.22 14.77 -1.90
C ALA A 175 -9.02 16.25 -2.25
N ALA A 176 -8.91 17.15 -1.27
CA ALA A 176 -8.56 18.55 -1.49
C ALA A 176 -7.04 18.78 -1.58
N GLY A 177 -6.24 17.87 -1.02
CA GLY A 177 -4.79 17.96 -0.93
C GLY A 177 -4.36 18.89 0.20
N LEU A 178 -5.00 18.74 1.36
CA LEU A 178 -4.72 19.46 2.59
C LEU A 178 -4.18 18.48 3.64
N PHE A 179 -3.01 18.74 4.21
CA PHE A 179 -2.29 17.83 5.11
C PHE A 179 -2.26 16.39 4.59
N THR A 180 -2.03 16.25 3.29
CA THR A 180 -2.26 14.99 2.55
C THR A 180 -1.47 13.83 3.16
N ARG A 181 -0.23 14.09 3.58
CA ARG A 181 0.66 13.07 4.14
C ARG A 181 0.17 12.52 5.49
N PHE A 182 -0.29 13.41 6.36
CA PHE A 182 -0.80 13.03 7.68
C PHE A 182 -2.04 12.14 7.54
N TRP A 183 -3.04 12.61 6.80
CA TRP A 183 -4.29 11.89 6.63
C TRP A 183 -4.12 10.59 5.83
N ALA A 184 -3.31 10.61 4.77
CA ALA A 184 -3.05 9.41 3.98
C ALA A 184 -2.27 8.36 4.77
N ALA A 185 -1.31 8.76 5.63
CA ALA A 185 -0.62 7.84 6.52
C ALA A 185 -1.56 7.23 7.55
N ALA A 186 -2.42 8.04 8.18
CA ALA A 186 -3.43 7.55 9.13
C ALA A 186 -4.37 6.53 8.49
N ALA A 187 -4.91 6.84 7.30
CA ALA A 187 -5.79 5.94 6.56
C ALA A 187 -5.07 4.67 6.06
N ALA A 188 -3.79 4.76 5.68
CA ALA A 188 -2.99 3.60 5.30
C ALA A 188 -2.74 2.66 6.48
N ILE A 189 -2.49 3.20 7.69
CA ILE A 189 -2.33 2.40 8.92
C ILE A 189 -3.65 1.70 9.25
N GLU A 190 -4.77 2.42 9.19
CA GLU A 190 -6.10 1.85 9.43
C GLU A 190 -6.38 0.66 8.50
N LEU A 191 -6.17 0.83 7.19
CA LEU A 191 -6.36 -0.24 6.22
C LEU A 191 -5.36 -1.38 6.38
N GLY A 192 -4.14 -1.09 6.86
CA GLY A 192 -3.16 -2.09 7.23
C GLY A 192 -3.66 -2.99 8.36
N VAL A 193 -4.12 -2.39 9.46
CA VAL A 193 -4.73 -3.12 10.60
C VAL A 193 -5.91 -3.96 10.12
N ILE A 194 -6.82 -3.37 9.35
CA ILE A 194 -7.97 -4.08 8.79
C ILE A 194 -7.53 -5.27 7.93
N THR A 195 -6.51 -5.08 7.09
CA THR A 195 -5.98 -6.13 6.21
C THR A 195 -5.44 -7.31 7.01
N PHE A 196 -4.55 -7.05 7.97
CA PHE A 196 -3.84 -8.11 8.69
C PHE A 196 -4.69 -8.77 9.78
N ASP A 197 -5.52 -8.01 10.49
CA ASP A 197 -6.25 -8.52 11.65
C ASP A 197 -7.64 -9.06 11.29
N ILE A 198 -8.30 -8.51 10.25
CA ILE A 198 -9.68 -8.87 9.90
C ILE A 198 -9.75 -9.77 8.67
N TYR A 199 -9.03 -9.41 7.61
CA TYR A 199 -9.22 -10.03 6.29
C TYR A 199 -8.19 -11.10 5.94
N LEU A 200 -6.98 -11.06 6.52
CA LEU A 200 -5.92 -12.04 6.28
C LEU A 200 -6.38 -13.50 6.49
N PRO A 201 -7.16 -13.83 7.54
CA PRO A 201 -7.63 -15.20 7.76
C PRO A 201 -8.58 -15.72 6.68
N ASN A 202 -9.23 -14.83 5.92
CA ASN A 202 -10.20 -15.20 4.88
C ASN A 202 -9.53 -15.54 3.54
N GLY A 203 -8.21 -15.40 3.43
CA GLY A 203 -7.43 -15.59 2.20
C GLY A 203 -7.40 -14.36 1.30
N PHE A 204 -6.88 -14.51 0.08
CA PHE A 204 -6.60 -13.39 -0.80
C PHE A 204 -7.87 -12.80 -1.47
N ALA A 205 -8.66 -13.65 -2.13
CA ALA A 205 -9.68 -13.20 -3.09
C ALA A 205 -10.80 -12.36 -2.46
N TRP A 206 -11.07 -11.19 -3.05
CA TRP A 206 -12.12 -10.27 -2.58
C TRP A 206 -13.52 -10.91 -2.55
N THR A 207 -13.82 -11.85 -3.46
CA THR A 207 -15.12 -12.54 -3.55
C THR A 207 -15.44 -13.38 -2.31
N LYS A 208 -14.42 -13.80 -1.56
CA LYS A 208 -14.56 -14.55 -0.29
C LYS A 208 -14.36 -13.65 0.92
N ARG A 209 -14.47 -12.33 0.76
CA ARG A 209 -14.10 -11.33 1.78
C ARG A 209 -12.63 -11.51 2.16
N GLY A 210 -11.76 -11.66 1.17
CA GLY A 210 -10.31 -11.70 1.36
C GLY A 210 -9.69 -10.30 1.49
N TYR A 211 -8.38 -10.27 1.74
CA TYR A 211 -7.64 -9.04 2.05
C TYR A 211 -7.15 -8.26 0.82
N GLU A 212 -7.32 -8.78 -0.39
CA GLU A 212 -6.87 -8.17 -1.66
C GLU A 212 -7.28 -6.69 -1.78
N TYR A 213 -8.56 -6.39 -1.55
CA TYR A 213 -9.08 -5.04 -1.71
C TYR A 213 -8.52 -4.08 -0.66
N THR A 214 -8.50 -4.47 0.61
CA THR A 214 -8.01 -3.61 1.69
C THR A 214 -6.51 -3.37 1.59
N LEU A 215 -5.75 -4.38 1.17
CA LEU A 215 -4.31 -4.26 0.92
C LEU A 215 -4.02 -3.31 -0.24
N MET A 216 -4.74 -3.44 -1.36
CA MET A 216 -4.59 -2.54 -2.50
C MET A 216 -4.89 -1.08 -2.10
N TRP A 217 -6.00 -0.86 -1.40
CA TRP A 217 -6.36 0.47 -0.90
C TRP A 217 -5.32 1.06 0.04
N GLY A 218 -4.83 0.25 0.99
CA GLY A 218 -3.77 0.64 1.91
C GLY A 218 -2.48 1.00 1.18
N ALA A 219 -2.09 0.22 0.18
CA ALA A 219 -0.89 0.47 -0.62
C ALA A 219 -0.99 1.78 -1.44
N VAL A 220 -2.16 2.08 -2.02
CA VAL A 220 -2.37 3.35 -2.75
C VAL A 220 -2.32 4.53 -1.78
N LEU A 221 -2.98 4.45 -0.63
CA LEU A 221 -2.93 5.51 0.39
C LEU A 221 -1.52 5.69 0.95
N PHE A 222 -0.78 4.60 1.15
CA PHE A 222 0.63 4.66 1.53
C PHE A 222 1.48 5.36 0.46
N ALA A 223 1.26 5.05 -0.82
CA ALA A 223 1.93 5.74 -1.92
C ALA A 223 1.58 7.24 -1.96
N VAL A 224 0.33 7.60 -1.70
CA VAL A 224 -0.11 9.00 -1.56
C VAL A 224 0.56 9.67 -0.36
N ALA A 225 0.71 8.98 0.77
CA ALA A 225 1.40 9.49 1.95
C ALA A 225 2.88 9.76 1.69
N LEU A 226 3.56 8.89 0.93
CA LEU A 226 4.96 9.10 0.53
C LEU A 226 5.13 10.19 -0.52
N ARG A 227 4.19 10.29 -1.47
CA ARG A 227 4.23 11.30 -2.54
C ARG A 227 3.88 12.70 -2.04
N GLY A 228 2.90 12.79 -1.14
CA GLY A 228 2.33 14.04 -0.67
C GLY A 228 1.31 14.68 -1.61
N GLY A 229 1.01 15.96 -1.40
CA GLY A 229 -0.10 16.67 -2.07
C GLY A 229 0.12 16.91 -3.57
N GLY A 230 1.37 17.08 -4.00
CA GLY A 230 1.74 17.32 -5.39
C GLY A 230 1.45 18.75 -5.90
N PRO A 231 1.50 18.99 -7.23
CA PRO A 231 1.35 20.33 -7.81
C PRO A 231 -0.05 20.93 -7.74
N TRP A 232 -1.08 20.08 -7.70
CA TRP A 232 -2.48 20.49 -7.69
C TRP A 232 -3.10 20.22 -6.31
N SER A 233 -2.43 20.67 -5.24
CA SER A 233 -2.90 20.55 -3.85
C SER A 233 -3.14 21.91 -3.21
N LEU A 234 -4.03 21.96 -2.21
CA LEU A 234 -4.19 23.14 -1.37
C LEU A 234 -2.97 23.38 -0.47
N ASP A 235 -2.26 22.33 -0.05
CA ASP A 235 -0.97 22.40 0.67
C ASP A 235 0.02 23.32 -0.06
N ARG A 236 0.09 23.21 -1.40
CA ARG A 236 0.95 24.06 -2.21
C ARG A 236 0.47 25.51 -2.31
N LYS A 237 -0.85 25.75 -2.30
CA LYS A 237 -1.41 27.12 -2.24
C LYS A 237 -1.15 27.78 -0.89
N LEU A 238 -1.15 27.00 0.19
CA LEU A 238 -0.89 27.45 1.56
C LEU A 238 0.62 27.51 1.89
N GLY A 239 1.47 26.94 1.03
CA GLY A 239 2.93 26.97 1.16
C GLY A 239 3.49 26.10 2.29
N LYS A 240 2.69 25.17 2.84
CA LYS A 240 3.09 24.29 3.94
C LYS A 240 2.74 22.84 3.58
N GLU A 241 3.72 21.95 3.72
CA GLU A 241 3.54 20.50 3.60
C GLU A 241 4.35 19.84 4.73
N LEU A 242 3.79 18.80 5.36
CA LEU A 242 4.44 18.02 6.43
C LEU A 242 5.48 17.03 5.89
#